data_AF-A0A368K546-F1
#
_entry.id   AF-A0A368K546-F1
#
_cell.length_a   1.000
_cell.length_b   1.000
_cell.length_c   1.000
_cell.angle_alpha   90.00
_cell.angle_beta   90.00
_cell.angle_gamma   90.00
#
_symmetry.space_group_name_H-M   'P 1'
#
loop_
_entity.id
_entity.type
_entity.pdbx_description
1 polymer ?
#
loop_
_entity_poly.entity_id
_entity_poly.type
_entity_poly.pdbx_seq_one_letter_code
_entity_poly.pdbx_strand_id
1 'polypeptide(L)'
;MISYGYRIVPCKGKAPDAFRGWQNLNATYENAAYWETAFPEHTNTGILTGDVVAIDVDIMRPELAAAVIAMVRELPGGEYAPMRVGKAPKSLFLFRTTEPRDKMQSSWFKIDGIEQRIEIMGIGQQVVVDGIHPETRKPYVWTPATALMKQAVELPLIDWPCLENFMRDVETLLSPHGERRAAPKPRTASNDNVADNFFRRVNQAALDDLGAWVPALGLPKTTLQGAGYRAVCQWRGVKNANLSFHPDGITDWGSGETHTAIDVTVHAGVGDGVTSAAQWLCDRLGKDKEALGWIDKGAPLMPTAAAITALVASKRKPIDMINPFTADAAGGLMGDICRWILDTSRRRSPELAVMAAVAFMSAFYGRRVVGPTGCGVNLYLAGIAGPGFGKEAPLQRLVKALQDSDMAYLVGAGEVSSSSAIEKILRRKPVVVLPWDEIGDVLEAINAPGTGNWASTIRKAMLELYSKSTGVWFGKETADEERVGEPIHCPSLTIVGTSTPSRFYGGLSEKNLSDGFVARMVFIAPSDRP
;
A
#
# COMPACT_ATOMS: atom_id res chain seq x y z
N MET A 1 -23.00 -6.63 9.08
CA MET A 1 -21.52 -6.51 9.13
C MET A 1 -21.02 -5.17 8.64
N ILE A 2 -21.39 -4.73 7.42
CA ILE A 2 -21.04 -3.36 6.93
C ILE A 2 -21.53 -2.29 7.93
N SER A 3 -22.78 -2.39 8.40
CA SER A 3 -23.37 -1.54 9.44
C SER A 3 -22.61 -1.51 10.77
N TYR A 4 -21.82 -2.55 11.03
CA TYR A 4 -21.05 -2.73 12.26
C TYR A 4 -19.57 -2.38 12.05
N GLY A 5 -19.21 -1.73 10.93
CA GLY A 5 -17.85 -1.25 10.68
C GLY A 5 -16.86 -2.30 10.18
N TYR A 6 -17.30 -3.51 9.81
CA TYR A 6 -16.42 -4.51 9.22
C TYR A 6 -16.25 -4.30 7.71
N ARG A 7 -15.01 -4.36 7.24
CA ARG A 7 -14.68 -4.38 5.81
C ARG A 7 -14.83 -5.81 5.29
N ILE A 8 -15.94 -6.10 4.62
CA ILE A 8 -16.26 -7.45 4.15
C ILE A 8 -15.75 -7.73 2.73
N VAL A 9 -15.57 -9.01 2.41
CA VAL A 9 -15.29 -9.51 1.06
C VAL A 9 -16.01 -10.85 0.81
N PRO A 10 -16.65 -11.06 -0.36
CA PRO A 10 -17.25 -12.35 -0.68
C PRO A 10 -16.19 -13.43 -0.97
N CYS A 11 -16.42 -14.64 -0.47
CA CYS A 11 -15.50 -15.75 -0.57
C CYS A 11 -16.19 -17.00 -1.12
N LYS A 12 -15.53 -17.67 -2.06
CA LYS A 12 -15.84 -19.05 -2.45
C LYS A 12 -15.01 -19.98 -1.57
N GLY A 13 -15.69 -20.70 -0.68
CA GLY A 13 -15.02 -21.47 0.37
C GLY A 13 -14.20 -20.57 1.30
N LYS A 14 -12.87 -20.59 1.18
CA LYS A 14 -11.97 -19.76 2.01
C LYS A 14 -11.30 -18.60 1.26
N ALA A 15 -11.59 -18.40 -0.03
CA ALA A 15 -10.85 -17.44 -0.86
C ALA A 15 -11.78 -16.45 -1.59
N PRO A 16 -11.40 -15.15 -1.67
CA PRO A 16 -12.06 -14.16 -2.53
C PRO A 16 -11.51 -14.23 -3.97
N ASP A 17 -11.51 -15.42 -4.55
CA ASP A 17 -10.83 -15.76 -5.82
C ASP A 17 -11.32 -14.95 -7.04
N ALA A 18 -12.56 -14.47 -7.02
CA ALA A 18 -13.12 -13.64 -8.08
C ALA A 18 -12.73 -12.14 -7.99
N PHE A 19 -12.11 -11.71 -6.88
CA PHE A 19 -11.87 -10.29 -6.60
C PHE A 19 -10.38 -9.97 -6.67
N ARG A 20 -9.89 -9.49 -7.82
CA ARG A 20 -8.50 -8.99 -7.93
C ARG A 20 -8.32 -7.75 -7.05
N GLY A 21 -7.21 -7.70 -6.29
CA GLY A 21 -6.93 -6.58 -5.38
C GLY A 21 -7.87 -6.49 -4.19
N TRP A 22 -8.47 -7.63 -3.78
CA TRP A 22 -9.45 -7.71 -2.70
C TRP A 22 -8.98 -7.10 -1.36
N GLN A 23 -7.68 -6.98 -1.13
CA GLN A 23 -7.09 -6.34 0.05
C GLN A 23 -7.51 -4.86 0.19
N ASN A 24 -7.79 -4.21 -0.93
CA ASN A 24 -8.19 -2.80 -1.00
C ASN A 24 -9.71 -2.62 -1.15
N LEU A 25 -10.47 -3.71 -1.14
CA LEU A 25 -11.90 -3.68 -1.34
C LEU A 25 -12.58 -2.97 -0.15
N ASN A 26 -13.55 -2.13 -0.49
CA ASN A 26 -14.40 -1.44 0.47
C ASN A 26 -15.86 -1.72 0.11
N ALA A 27 -16.48 -2.62 0.86
CA ALA A 27 -17.85 -3.04 0.60
C ALA A 27 -18.86 -1.96 1.00
N THR A 28 -19.72 -1.60 0.07
CA THR A 28 -20.92 -0.80 0.30
C THR A 28 -22.15 -1.71 0.23
N TYR A 29 -23.29 -1.26 0.77
CA TYR A 29 -24.55 -2.02 0.67
C TYR A 29 -24.93 -2.31 -0.79
N GLU A 30 -24.71 -1.34 -1.67
CA GLU A 30 -24.99 -1.46 -3.10
C GLU A 30 -24.11 -2.52 -3.78
N ASN A 31 -22.81 -2.51 -3.49
CA ASN A 31 -21.88 -3.50 -4.04
C ASN A 31 -22.17 -4.89 -3.49
N ALA A 32 -22.50 -5.02 -2.19
CA ALA A 32 -22.86 -6.28 -1.58
C ALA A 32 -24.11 -6.91 -2.24
N ALA A 33 -25.17 -6.11 -2.44
CA ALA A 33 -26.37 -6.58 -3.12
C ALA A 33 -26.08 -7.02 -4.58
N TYR A 34 -25.22 -6.30 -5.29
CA TYR A 34 -24.77 -6.72 -6.61
C TYR A 34 -24.00 -8.04 -6.56
N TRP A 35 -23.09 -8.22 -5.60
CA TRP A 35 -22.26 -9.43 -5.49
C TRP A 35 -23.08 -10.70 -5.27
N GLU A 36 -24.17 -10.64 -4.51
CA GLU A 36 -25.08 -11.77 -4.30
C GLU A 36 -25.62 -12.32 -5.63
N THR A 37 -25.86 -11.44 -6.61
CA THR A 37 -26.36 -11.83 -7.94
C THR A 37 -25.26 -12.19 -8.92
N ALA A 38 -24.15 -11.45 -8.92
CA ALA A 38 -23.06 -11.59 -9.89
C ALA A 38 -22.10 -12.74 -9.54
N PHE A 39 -22.02 -13.12 -8.26
CA PHE A 39 -21.10 -14.13 -7.73
C PHE A 39 -21.84 -15.14 -6.83
N PRO A 40 -22.80 -15.92 -7.38
CA PRO A 40 -23.67 -16.79 -6.58
C PRO A 40 -22.93 -17.94 -5.88
N GLU A 41 -21.71 -18.27 -6.30
CA GLU A 41 -20.87 -19.30 -5.67
C GLU A 41 -20.06 -18.77 -4.47
N HIS A 42 -20.03 -17.45 -4.24
CA HIS A 42 -19.29 -16.78 -3.17
C HIS A 42 -20.14 -16.64 -1.91
N THR A 43 -20.62 -17.79 -1.42
CA THR A 43 -21.60 -17.86 -0.34
C THR A 43 -21.04 -17.59 1.06
N ASN A 44 -19.71 -17.46 1.20
CA ASN A 44 -19.07 -17.18 2.48
C ASN A 44 -18.67 -15.71 2.56
N THR A 45 -18.69 -15.14 3.78
CA THR A 45 -18.27 -13.76 4.02
C THR A 45 -16.93 -13.74 4.75
N GLY A 46 -15.93 -13.11 4.12
CA GLY A 46 -14.67 -12.73 4.74
C GLY A 46 -14.70 -11.32 5.32
N ILE A 47 -13.84 -11.04 6.30
CA ILE A 47 -13.47 -9.68 6.71
C ILE A 47 -11.99 -9.46 6.45
N LEU A 48 -11.65 -8.24 6.02
CA LEU A 48 -10.27 -7.80 5.86
C LEU A 48 -9.65 -7.50 7.22
N THR A 49 -8.41 -7.95 7.41
CA THR A 49 -7.60 -7.67 8.60
C THR A 49 -6.65 -6.49 8.35
N GLY A 50 -6.15 -5.90 9.44
CA GLY A 50 -5.42 -4.64 9.45
C GLY A 50 -5.79 -3.88 10.72
N ASP A 51 -6.91 -3.16 10.68
CA ASP A 51 -7.52 -2.54 11.88
C ASP A 51 -8.13 -3.61 12.81
N VAL A 52 -8.70 -4.65 12.21
CA VAL A 52 -9.07 -5.90 12.91
C VAL A 52 -7.88 -6.85 12.82
N VAL A 53 -7.48 -7.40 13.97
CA VAL A 53 -6.43 -8.41 14.08
C VAL A 53 -7.09 -9.75 14.38
N ALA A 54 -6.71 -10.79 13.64
CA ALA A 54 -7.20 -12.14 13.89
C ALA A 54 -6.06 -13.05 14.36
N ILE A 55 -6.25 -13.75 15.48
CA ILE A 55 -5.33 -14.79 15.95
C ILE A 55 -5.91 -16.13 15.53
N ASP A 56 -5.27 -16.82 14.59
CA ASP A 56 -5.68 -18.14 14.10
C ASP A 56 -4.89 -19.23 14.83
N VAL A 57 -5.62 -19.97 15.68
CA VAL A 57 -5.10 -21.09 16.46
C VAL A 57 -5.30 -22.37 15.66
N ASP A 58 -4.37 -22.62 14.74
CA ASP A 58 -4.32 -23.84 13.93
C ASP A 58 -3.52 -24.95 14.64
N ILE A 59 -4.11 -25.47 15.73
CA ILE A 59 -3.58 -26.61 16.48
C ILE A 59 -4.58 -27.76 16.44
N MET A 60 -4.10 -28.97 16.14
CA MET A 60 -4.93 -30.18 16.03
C MET A 60 -5.02 -30.99 17.31
N ARG A 61 -4.02 -30.91 18.19
CA ARG A 61 -3.99 -31.64 19.46
C ARG A 61 -4.87 -30.91 20.50
N PRO A 62 -5.97 -31.51 20.99
CA PRO A 62 -6.97 -30.80 21.81
C PRO A 62 -6.41 -30.12 23.06
N GLU A 63 -5.52 -30.78 23.81
CA GLU A 63 -4.93 -30.19 25.03
C GLU A 63 -4.06 -28.96 24.74
N LEU A 64 -3.30 -28.96 23.64
CA LEU A 64 -2.46 -27.82 23.24
C LEU A 64 -3.29 -26.68 22.67
N ALA A 65 -4.32 -27.00 21.89
CA ALA A 65 -5.27 -26.00 21.39
C ALA A 65 -5.98 -25.31 22.57
N ALA A 66 -6.42 -26.07 23.58
CA ALA A 66 -7.03 -25.53 24.80
C ALA A 66 -6.06 -24.64 25.60
N ALA A 67 -4.78 -25.04 25.73
CA ALA A 67 -3.76 -24.24 26.40
C ALA A 67 -3.49 -22.92 25.66
N VAL A 68 -3.34 -22.93 24.33
CA VAL A 68 -3.16 -21.70 23.55
C VAL A 68 -4.42 -20.82 23.59
N ILE A 69 -5.62 -21.41 23.57
CA ILE A 69 -6.87 -20.67 23.78
C ILE A 69 -6.86 -19.95 25.13
N ALA A 70 -6.44 -20.62 26.21
CA ALA A 70 -6.32 -19.99 27.52
C ALA A 70 -5.35 -18.80 27.52
N MET A 71 -4.19 -18.95 26.86
CA MET A 71 -3.24 -17.85 26.69
C MET A 71 -3.82 -16.67 25.91
N VAL A 72 -4.62 -16.92 24.86
CA VAL A 72 -5.34 -15.84 24.15
C VAL A 72 -6.35 -15.14 25.07
N ARG A 73 -7.00 -15.87 25.97
CA ARG A 73 -7.93 -15.30 26.96
C ARG A 73 -7.24 -14.42 28.00
N GLU A 74 -5.96 -14.67 28.28
CA GLU A 74 -5.15 -13.88 29.21
C GLU A 74 -4.58 -12.59 28.59
N LEU A 75 -4.64 -12.44 27.26
CA LEU A 75 -4.27 -11.17 26.62
C LEU A 75 -5.17 -10.02 27.09
N PRO A 76 -4.72 -8.76 27.00
CA PRO A 76 -5.55 -7.60 27.30
C PRO A 76 -6.92 -7.65 26.60
N GLY A 77 -7.98 -7.78 27.40
CA GLY A 77 -9.36 -7.91 26.92
C GLY A 77 -9.69 -9.23 26.20
N GLY A 78 -8.79 -10.21 26.22
CA GLY A 78 -8.94 -11.54 25.62
C GLY A 78 -10.13 -12.33 26.17
N GLU A 79 -10.51 -12.12 27.43
CA GLU A 79 -11.73 -12.68 28.02
C GLU A 79 -13.00 -12.32 27.23
N TYR A 80 -13.01 -11.14 26.58
CA TYR A 80 -14.13 -10.65 25.76
C TYR A 80 -13.91 -10.85 24.26
N ALA A 81 -12.75 -11.37 23.83
CA ALA A 81 -12.44 -11.56 22.43
C ALA A 81 -13.40 -12.60 21.79
N PRO A 82 -14.12 -12.26 20.72
CA PRO A 82 -14.97 -13.22 20.03
C PRO A 82 -14.17 -14.39 19.47
N MET A 83 -14.63 -15.60 19.74
CA MET A 83 -14.00 -16.83 19.26
C MET A 83 -14.87 -17.49 18.18
N ARG A 84 -14.27 -17.85 17.05
CA ARG A 84 -14.89 -18.59 15.95
C ARG A 84 -14.32 -19.99 15.85
N VAL A 85 -15.18 -20.98 15.67
CA VAL A 85 -14.82 -22.37 15.35
C VAL A 85 -15.48 -22.78 14.04
N GLY A 86 -14.68 -23.28 13.09
CA GLY A 86 -15.16 -23.94 11.86
C GLY A 86 -14.82 -25.43 11.80
N LYS A 87 -13.64 -25.79 12.30
CA LYS A 87 -13.16 -27.17 12.43
C LYS A 87 -12.44 -27.33 13.76
N ALA A 88 -13.14 -27.82 14.78
CA ALA A 88 -12.54 -28.08 16.08
C ALA A 88 -11.35 -29.07 15.96
N PRO A 89 -10.29 -28.92 16.77
CA PRO A 89 -10.13 -27.93 17.86
C PRO A 89 -9.56 -26.57 17.41
N LYS A 90 -9.42 -26.32 16.10
CA LYS A 90 -8.94 -25.03 15.59
C LYS A 90 -9.93 -23.91 15.93
N SER A 91 -9.40 -22.76 16.30
CA SER A 91 -10.18 -21.58 16.68
C SER A 91 -9.56 -20.30 16.16
N LEU A 92 -10.37 -19.25 16.05
CA LEU A 92 -9.91 -17.93 15.63
C LEU A 92 -10.47 -16.88 16.58
N PHE A 93 -9.65 -15.91 16.97
CA PHE A 93 -10.03 -14.79 17.83
C PHE A 93 -9.93 -13.47 17.10
N LEU A 94 -10.85 -12.55 17.38
CA LEU A 94 -10.82 -11.19 16.84
C LEU A 94 -10.50 -10.15 17.91
N PHE A 95 -9.59 -9.25 17.54
CA PHE A 95 -9.20 -8.05 18.27
C PHE A 95 -9.20 -6.85 17.32
N ARG A 96 -9.00 -5.65 17.86
CA ARG A 96 -8.66 -4.46 17.07
C ARG A 96 -7.33 -3.89 17.50
N THR A 97 -6.68 -3.12 16.62
CA THR A 97 -5.46 -2.39 16.93
C THR A 97 -5.54 -0.94 16.46
N THR A 98 -4.75 -0.06 17.06
CA THR A 98 -4.57 1.34 16.61
C THR A 98 -3.38 1.51 15.67
N GLU A 99 -2.51 0.49 15.59
CA GLU A 99 -1.31 0.50 14.75
C GLU A 99 -1.28 -0.75 13.86
N PRO A 100 -2.02 -0.81 12.76
CA PRO A 100 -1.98 -1.95 11.85
C PRO A 100 -0.55 -2.27 11.38
N ARG A 101 -0.14 -3.54 11.42
CA ARG A 101 1.12 -4.04 10.84
C ARG A 101 0.87 -5.27 9.97
N ASP A 102 1.89 -5.71 9.26
CA ASP A 102 1.88 -6.97 8.51
C ASP A 102 1.66 -8.18 9.42
N LYS A 103 1.28 -9.31 8.82
CA LYS A 103 1.05 -10.55 9.57
C LYS A 103 2.28 -11.01 10.35
N MET A 104 2.05 -11.67 11.47
CA MET A 104 3.07 -12.32 12.28
C MET A 104 2.78 -13.82 12.37
N GLN A 105 3.81 -14.65 12.35
CA GLN A 105 3.67 -16.10 12.33
C GLN A 105 4.69 -16.72 13.28
N SER A 106 4.32 -17.81 13.96
CA SER A 106 5.25 -18.55 14.79
C SER A 106 6.18 -19.38 13.90
N SER A 107 7.23 -19.92 14.49
CA SER A 107 7.95 -21.06 13.95
C SER A 107 6.98 -22.20 13.61
N TRP A 108 7.38 -23.05 12.67
CA TRP A 108 6.65 -24.29 12.40
C TRP A 108 6.97 -25.31 13.49
N PHE A 109 5.94 -25.99 13.98
CA PHE A 109 6.08 -27.12 14.90
C PHE A 109 5.47 -28.36 14.26
N LYS A 110 6.29 -29.40 14.09
CA LYS A 110 5.81 -30.71 13.66
C LYS A 110 5.41 -31.52 14.89
N ILE A 111 4.11 -31.54 15.18
CA ILE A 111 3.51 -32.24 16.33
C ILE A 111 2.63 -33.37 15.77
N ASP A 112 2.85 -34.59 16.24
CA ASP A 112 2.15 -35.80 15.75
C ASP A 112 2.24 -36.00 14.23
N GLY A 113 3.36 -35.61 13.63
CA GLY A 113 3.58 -35.70 12.19
C GLY A 113 2.91 -34.60 11.37
N ILE A 114 2.14 -33.70 11.99
CA ILE A 114 1.43 -32.60 11.34
C ILE A 114 2.20 -31.29 11.61
N GLU A 115 2.53 -30.55 10.55
CA GLU A 115 3.09 -29.21 10.68
C GLU A 115 2.00 -28.19 11.03
N GLN A 116 2.21 -27.46 12.12
CA GLN A 116 1.26 -26.54 12.72
C GLN A 116 1.98 -25.25 13.12
N ARG A 117 1.25 -24.13 13.14
CA ARG A 117 1.77 -22.85 13.61
C ARG A 117 0.61 -21.94 14.01
N ILE A 118 0.92 -20.93 14.81
CA ILE A 118 -0.02 -19.84 15.08
C ILE A 118 0.22 -18.71 14.07
N GLU A 119 -0.87 -18.15 13.55
CA GLU A 119 -0.83 -17.00 12.66
C GLU A 119 -1.63 -15.83 13.26
N ILE A 120 -1.01 -14.66 13.29
CA ILE A 120 -1.66 -13.40 13.61
C ILE A 120 -1.81 -12.63 12.30
N MET A 121 -3.05 -12.45 11.86
CA MET A 121 -3.39 -11.82 10.61
C MET A 121 -3.49 -10.30 10.77
N GLY A 122 -2.61 -9.59 10.08
CA GLY A 122 -2.55 -8.13 10.01
C GLY A 122 -2.93 -7.60 8.62
N ILE A 123 -2.25 -6.56 8.14
CA ILE A 123 -2.55 -5.91 6.85
C ILE A 123 -2.54 -6.93 5.69
N GLY A 124 -3.50 -6.76 4.78
CA GLY A 124 -3.56 -7.48 3.52
C GLY A 124 -4.00 -8.94 3.61
N GLN A 125 -4.50 -9.39 4.77
CA GLN A 125 -5.10 -10.71 4.93
C GLN A 125 -6.64 -10.60 5.04
N GLN A 126 -7.32 -11.75 4.99
CA GLN A 126 -8.75 -11.85 5.29
C GLN A 126 -9.03 -13.12 6.08
N VAL A 127 -10.11 -13.10 6.86
CA VAL A 127 -10.63 -14.28 7.56
C VAL A 127 -12.11 -14.48 7.27
N VAL A 128 -12.50 -15.71 6.95
CA VAL A 128 -13.91 -16.06 6.78
C VAL A 128 -14.61 -16.05 8.12
N VAL A 129 -15.65 -15.23 8.25
CA VAL A 129 -16.39 -15.05 9.51
C VAL A 129 -17.80 -15.59 9.46
N ASP A 130 -18.37 -15.78 8.27
CA ASP A 130 -19.71 -16.33 8.08
C ASP A 130 -19.79 -17.21 6.82
N GLY A 131 -20.73 -18.15 6.82
CA GLY A 131 -20.93 -19.15 5.76
C GLY A 131 -20.58 -20.58 6.18
N ILE A 132 -20.33 -21.45 5.20
CA ILE A 132 -20.12 -22.90 5.39
C ILE A 132 -18.64 -23.26 5.25
N HIS A 133 -18.08 -23.94 6.24
CA HIS A 133 -16.69 -24.40 6.19
C HIS A 133 -16.52 -25.51 5.13
N PRO A 134 -15.57 -25.40 4.18
CA PRO A 134 -15.43 -26.35 3.06
C PRO A 134 -15.22 -27.82 3.44
N GLU A 135 -14.43 -28.08 4.48
CA GLU A 135 -14.16 -29.46 4.92
C GLU A 135 -15.28 -30.04 5.80
N THR A 136 -15.66 -29.35 6.88
CA THR A 136 -16.66 -29.86 7.83
C THR A 136 -18.10 -29.76 7.31
N ARG A 137 -18.33 -28.97 6.25
CA ARG A 137 -19.65 -28.69 5.66
C ARG A 137 -20.68 -28.13 6.66
N LYS A 138 -20.19 -27.55 7.75
CA LYS A 138 -20.99 -26.94 8.81
C LYS A 138 -20.78 -25.42 8.82
N PRO A 139 -21.76 -24.65 9.31
CA PRO A 139 -21.59 -23.21 9.48
C PRO A 139 -20.48 -22.90 10.50
N TYR A 140 -19.84 -21.75 10.34
CA TYR A 140 -18.96 -21.20 11.37
C TYR A 140 -19.75 -20.84 12.63
N VAL A 141 -19.24 -21.22 13.81
CA VAL A 141 -19.89 -20.97 15.10
C VAL A 141 -19.08 -19.95 15.88
N TRP A 142 -19.76 -18.98 16.49
CA TRP A 142 -19.14 -17.92 17.29
C TRP A 142 -19.51 -18.03 18.76
N THR A 143 -18.57 -17.66 19.63
CA THR A 143 -18.75 -17.50 21.07
C THR A 143 -18.32 -16.08 21.47
N PRO A 144 -19.25 -15.22 21.92
CA PRO A 144 -20.71 -15.45 21.95
C PRO A 144 -21.29 -15.49 20.53
N ALA A 145 -22.48 -16.10 20.37
CA ALA A 145 -23.13 -16.22 19.05
C ALA A 145 -23.44 -14.87 18.40
N THR A 146 -23.58 -13.81 19.21
CA THR A 146 -23.81 -12.42 18.77
C THR A 146 -22.53 -11.65 18.43
N ALA A 147 -21.36 -12.31 18.42
CA ALA A 147 -20.06 -11.71 18.17
C ALA A 147 -20.00 -10.73 17.00
N LEU A 148 -20.60 -11.11 15.87
CA LEU A 148 -20.57 -10.34 14.61
C LEU A 148 -21.71 -9.31 14.50
N MET A 149 -22.56 -9.20 15.52
CA MET A 149 -23.62 -8.21 15.65
C MET A 149 -23.19 -7.01 16.53
N LYS A 150 -21.89 -6.90 16.82
CA LYS A 150 -21.28 -5.80 17.56
C LYS A 150 -20.41 -4.94 16.64
N GLN A 151 -20.20 -3.68 17.00
CA GLN A 151 -19.34 -2.79 16.25
C GLN A 151 -17.89 -3.29 16.25
N ALA A 152 -17.18 -3.20 15.13
CA ALA A 152 -15.77 -3.60 15.03
C ALA A 152 -14.88 -2.81 16.01
N VAL A 153 -15.24 -1.56 16.31
CA VAL A 153 -14.55 -0.72 17.32
C VAL A 153 -14.77 -1.19 18.76
N GLU A 154 -15.74 -2.05 19.02
CA GLU A 154 -15.97 -2.68 20.33
C GLU A 154 -15.13 -3.94 20.54
N LEU A 155 -14.42 -4.42 19.52
CA LEU A 155 -13.46 -5.50 19.71
C LEU A 155 -12.40 -5.09 20.75
N PRO A 156 -11.87 -6.05 21.53
CA PRO A 156 -10.81 -5.75 22.49
C PRO A 156 -9.59 -5.16 21.79
N LEU A 157 -9.03 -4.10 22.38
CA LEU A 157 -7.83 -3.44 21.87
C LEU A 157 -6.61 -4.28 22.21
N ILE A 158 -5.76 -4.55 21.22
CA ILE A 158 -4.48 -5.23 21.39
C ILE A 158 -3.36 -4.43 20.70
N ASP A 159 -2.17 -4.47 21.29
CA ASP A 159 -0.95 -3.92 20.72
C ASP A 159 0.02 -5.02 20.27
N TRP A 160 0.95 -4.64 19.40
CA TRP A 160 1.93 -5.58 18.86
C TRP A 160 2.93 -6.11 19.88
N PRO A 161 3.45 -5.31 20.84
CA PRO A 161 4.30 -5.85 21.91
C PRO A 161 3.65 -6.99 22.72
N CYS A 162 2.36 -6.89 23.05
CA CYS A 162 1.63 -7.98 23.70
C CYS A 162 1.56 -9.22 22.81
N LEU A 163 1.29 -9.05 21.52
CA LEU A 163 1.27 -10.15 20.55
C LEU A 163 2.64 -10.80 20.36
N GLU A 164 3.73 -10.03 20.36
CA GLU A 164 5.10 -10.55 20.28
C GLU A 164 5.46 -11.41 21.50
N ASN A 165 5.06 -10.98 22.70
CA ASN A 165 5.23 -11.78 23.92
C ASN A 165 4.37 -13.05 23.87
N PHE A 166 3.10 -12.94 23.50
CA PHE A 166 2.21 -14.08 23.29
C PHE A 166 2.82 -15.13 22.34
N MET A 167 3.38 -14.69 21.20
CA MET A 167 4.00 -15.59 20.24
C MET A 167 5.23 -16.30 20.83
N ARG A 168 6.04 -15.60 21.64
CA ARG A 168 7.19 -16.20 22.35
C ARG A 168 6.74 -17.26 23.35
N ASP A 169 5.68 -16.99 24.09
CA ASP A 169 5.16 -17.90 25.10
C ASP A 169 4.52 -19.13 24.45
N VAL A 170 3.79 -18.96 23.34
CA VAL A 170 3.26 -20.05 22.53
C VAL A 170 4.38 -20.92 21.98
N GLU A 171 5.44 -20.33 21.42
CA GLU A 171 6.59 -21.10 20.95
C GLU A 171 7.23 -21.91 22.08
N THR A 172 7.32 -21.33 23.28
CA THR A 172 7.82 -22.01 24.48
C THR A 172 6.92 -23.18 24.88
N LEU A 173 5.59 -22.99 24.86
CA LEU A 173 4.61 -24.03 25.15
C LEU A 173 4.68 -25.18 24.14
N LEU A 174 4.85 -24.90 22.85
CA LEU A 174 4.84 -25.93 21.79
C LEU A 174 6.18 -26.67 21.64
N SER A 175 7.29 -26.04 22.03
CA SER A 175 8.65 -26.58 21.87
C SER A 175 8.86 -28.00 22.45
N PRO A 176 8.31 -28.37 23.62
CA PRO A 176 8.46 -29.72 24.16
C PRO A 176 7.68 -30.80 23.41
N HIS A 177 6.73 -30.43 22.54
CA HIS A 177 5.76 -31.36 21.95
C HIS A 177 6.02 -31.67 20.47
N GLY A 178 6.97 -31.01 19.82
CA GLY A 178 7.27 -31.23 18.41
C GLY A 178 8.60 -30.66 17.95
N GLU A 179 9.02 -31.07 16.75
CA GLU A 179 10.24 -30.55 16.14
C GLU A 179 10.00 -29.11 15.66
N ARG A 180 10.76 -28.17 16.24
CA ARG A 180 10.76 -26.77 15.79
C ARG A 180 11.54 -26.64 14.49
N ARG A 181 10.90 -26.06 13.47
CA ARG A 181 11.56 -25.61 12.24
C ARG A 181 11.44 -24.10 12.18
N ALA A 182 12.55 -23.43 11.83
CA ALA A 182 12.56 -21.98 11.68
C ALA A 182 11.40 -21.56 10.76
N ALA A 183 10.72 -20.47 11.12
CA ALA A 183 9.78 -19.85 10.20
C ALA A 183 10.53 -19.61 8.86
N PRO A 184 9.93 -19.93 7.70
CA PRO A 184 10.51 -19.52 6.44
C PRO A 184 10.80 -18.02 6.55
N LYS A 185 12.05 -17.62 6.26
CA LYS A 185 12.39 -16.19 6.23
C LYS A 185 11.29 -15.50 5.43
N PRO A 186 10.69 -14.40 5.93
CA PRO A 186 9.74 -13.67 5.13
C PRO A 186 10.42 -13.46 3.78
N ARG A 187 9.86 -14.05 2.73
CA ARG A 187 10.11 -13.53 1.40
C ARG A 187 9.77 -12.07 1.55
N THR A 188 10.76 -11.19 1.40
CA THR A 188 10.51 -9.77 1.21
C THR A 188 9.30 -9.69 0.31
N ALA A 189 8.22 -9.06 0.81
CA ALA A 189 6.98 -8.93 0.07
C ALA A 189 7.36 -8.60 -1.37
N SER A 190 6.92 -9.44 -2.30
CA SER A 190 7.17 -9.22 -3.71
C SER A 190 6.61 -7.84 -4.01
N ASN A 191 7.50 -6.86 -4.20
CA ASN A 191 7.13 -5.66 -4.88
C ASN A 191 6.68 -6.13 -6.25
N ASP A 192 5.42 -5.86 -6.61
CA ASP A 192 4.92 -6.04 -7.98
C ASP A 192 5.55 -4.98 -8.92
N ASN A 193 6.84 -4.67 -8.74
CA ASN A 193 7.57 -3.78 -9.61
C ASN A 193 7.72 -4.46 -10.98
N VAL A 194 7.50 -3.71 -12.05
CA VAL A 194 7.60 -4.22 -13.42
C VAL A 194 8.99 -4.81 -13.73
N ALA A 195 10.03 -4.29 -13.08
CA ALA A 195 11.39 -4.84 -13.15
C ALA A 195 11.52 -6.23 -12.48
N ASP A 196 10.84 -6.48 -11.36
CA ASP A 196 10.81 -7.83 -10.72
C ASP A 196 10.07 -8.84 -11.60
N ASN A 197 9.05 -8.39 -12.35
CA ASN A 197 8.38 -9.21 -13.36
C ASN A 197 9.30 -9.55 -14.54
N PHE A 198 10.21 -8.66 -14.94
CA PHE A 198 11.22 -8.97 -15.97
C PHE A 198 12.16 -10.08 -15.49
N PHE A 199 12.84 -9.90 -14.36
CA PHE A 199 13.79 -10.90 -13.85
C PHE A 199 13.12 -12.25 -13.58
N ARG A 200 11.87 -12.25 -13.12
CA ARG A 200 11.08 -13.47 -12.95
C ARG A 200 10.79 -14.16 -14.29
N ARG A 201 10.40 -13.40 -15.32
CA ARG A 201 10.13 -13.94 -16.66
C ARG A 201 11.39 -14.47 -17.34
N VAL A 202 12.54 -13.82 -17.14
CA VAL A 202 13.84 -14.31 -17.58
C VAL A 202 14.19 -15.63 -16.89
N ASN A 203 14.06 -15.69 -15.56
CA ASN A 203 14.32 -16.92 -14.81
C ASN A 203 13.40 -18.08 -15.24
N GLN A 204 12.11 -17.82 -15.47
CA GLN A 204 11.19 -18.84 -15.96
C GLN A 204 11.57 -19.29 -17.38
N ALA A 205 11.80 -18.35 -18.29
CA ALA A 205 12.19 -18.66 -19.66
C ALA A 205 13.49 -19.48 -19.73
N ALA A 206 14.42 -19.25 -18.80
CA ALA A 206 15.65 -20.03 -18.69
C ALA A 206 15.42 -21.45 -18.17
N LEU A 207 14.45 -21.67 -17.27
CA LEU A 207 14.08 -23.02 -16.82
C LEU A 207 13.34 -23.81 -17.93
N ASP A 208 12.54 -23.11 -18.74
CA ASP A 208 11.82 -23.71 -19.87
C ASP A 208 12.77 -24.20 -20.98
N ASP A 209 13.98 -23.63 -21.08
CA ASP A 209 14.99 -23.99 -22.08
C ASP A 209 16.42 -24.02 -21.48
N LEU A 210 16.70 -25.04 -20.67
CA LEU A 210 18.02 -25.24 -20.08
C LEU A 210 19.13 -25.44 -21.14
N GLY A 211 18.78 -25.99 -22.30
CA GLY A 211 19.74 -26.33 -23.36
C GLY A 211 20.39 -25.10 -23.98
N ALA A 212 19.66 -23.99 -24.06
CA ALA A 212 20.14 -22.74 -24.66
C ALA A 212 21.26 -22.04 -23.88
N TRP A 213 21.34 -22.23 -22.55
CA TRP A 213 22.23 -21.43 -21.71
C TRP A 213 23.13 -22.23 -20.77
N VAL A 214 22.69 -23.38 -20.23
CA VAL A 214 23.47 -24.11 -19.20
C VAL A 214 24.84 -24.58 -19.72
N PRO A 215 24.98 -25.18 -20.92
CA PRO A 215 26.30 -25.51 -21.46
C PRO A 215 27.20 -24.29 -21.68
N ALA A 216 26.60 -23.13 -21.95
CA ALA A 216 27.31 -21.89 -22.24
C ALA A 216 27.86 -21.20 -20.98
N LEU A 217 27.45 -21.61 -19.77
CA LEU A 217 28.04 -21.13 -18.52
C LEU A 217 29.49 -21.57 -18.33
N GLY A 218 29.95 -22.61 -19.02
CA GLY A 218 31.32 -23.11 -18.91
C GLY A 218 31.66 -23.74 -17.55
N LEU A 219 30.67 -24.14 -16.76
CA LEU A 219 30.90 -24.76 -15.46
C LEU A 219 31.59 -26.14 -15.61
N PRO A 220 32.51 -26.54 -14.71
CA PRO A 220 33.23 -27.80 -14.85
C PRO A 220 32.30 -29.01 -14.76
N LYS A 221 32.59 -30.05 -15.56
CA LYS A 221 31.81 -31.30 -15.64
C LYS A 221 30.32 -31.08 -15.91
N THR A 222 29.96 -30.02 -16.63
CA THR A 222 28.59 -29.82 -17.11
C THR A 222 28.20 -30.98 -18.03
N THR A 223 27.23 -31.77 -17.61
CA THR A 223 26.76 -32.96 -18.33
C THR A 223 25.24 -33.01 -18.31
N LEU A 224 24.65 -33.42 -19.43
CA LEU A 224 23.21 -33.64 -19.52
C LEU A 224 22.86 -34.92 -18.74
N GLN A 225 21.86 -34.84 -17.86
CA GLN A 225 21.34 -35.97 -17.10
C GLN A 225 19.81 -35.90 -17.04
N GLY A 226 19.14 -36.84 -17.70
CA GLY A 226 17.67 -36.87 -17.80
C GLY A 226 17.14 -35.60 -18.48
N ALA A 227 16.17 -34.95 -17.85
CA ALA A 227 15.56 -33.70 -18.34
C ALA A 227 16.35 -32.42 -17.98
N GLY A 228 17.56 -32.56 -17.41
CA GLY A 228 18.33 -31.43 -16.89
C GLY A 228 19.83 -31.60 -17.02
N TYR A 229 20.59 -30.77 -16.30
CA TYR A 229 22.06 -30.79 -16.30
C TYR A 229 22.62 -30.95 -14.89
N ARG A 230 23.81 -31.55 -14.81
CA ARG A 230 24.65 -31.56 -13.60
C ARG A 230 25.97 -30.87 -13.89
N ALA A 231 26.41 -30.02 -12.98
CA ALA A 231 27.69 -29.34 -13.06
C ALA A 231 28.37 -29.23 -11.69
N VAL A 232 29.65 -28.92 -11.69
CA VAL A 232 30.40 -28.57 -10.49
C VAL A 232 30.07 -27.13 -10.09
N CYS A 233 29.72 -26.95 -8.83
CA CYS A 233 29.54 -25.65 -8.19
C CYS A 233 30.92 -24.98 -7.98
N GLN A 234 31.48 -24.36 -9.03
CA GLN A 234 32.87 -23.91 -9.04
C GLN A 234 33.19 -22.85 -7.99
N TRP A 235 32.25 -21.95 -7.71
CA TRP A 235 32.41 -20.86 -6.73
C TRP A 235 32.50 -21.37 -5.30
N ARG A 236 32.06 -22.61 -5.05
CA ARG A 236 32.22 -23.31 -3.76
C ARG A 236 33.55 -24.08 -3.64
N GLY A 237 34.35 -24.13 -4.71
CA GLY A 237 35.63 -24.83 -4.72
C GLY A 237 35.52 -26.36 -4.57
N VAL A 238 34.37 -26.95 -4.90
CA VAL A 238 34.15 -28.40 -4.81
C VAL A 238 34.51 -29.12 -6.11
N LYS A 239 34.74 -30.44 -6.06
CA LYS A 239 35.10 -31.27 -7.22
C LYS A 239 33.95 -32.15 -7.76
N ASN A 240 32.88 -32.29 -6.97
CA ASN A 240 31.72 -33.12 -7.28
C ASN A 240 30.64 -32.29 -7.98
N ALA A 241 29.93 -32.91 -8.93
CA ALA A 241 28.88 -32.27 -9.73
C ALA A 241 27.56 -32.15 -8.95
N ASN A 242 27.58 -31.38 -7.87
CA ASN A 242 26.46 -31.25 -6.94
C ASN A 242 25.41 -30.23 -7.39
N LEU A 243 25.73 -29.36 -8.35
CA LEU A 243 24.81 -28.37 -8.88
C LEU A 243 23.90 -29.04 -9.93
N SER A 244 22.60 -29.02 -9.66
CA SER A 244 21.56 -29.59 -10.50
C SER A 244 20.74 -28.49 -11.14
N PHE A 245 20.59 -28.54 -12.46
CA PHE A 245 19.66 -27.71 -13.23
C PHE A 245 18.52 -28.59 -13.69
N HIS A 246 17.29 -28.32 -13.23
CA HIS A 246 16.08 -29.04 -13.63
C HIS A 246 14.99 -28.03 -14.02
N PRO A 247 14.03 -28.37 -14.90
CA PRO A 247 12.92 -27.47 -15.23
C PRO A 247 12.13 -26.97 -14.00
N ASP A 248 12.10 -27.77 -12.92
CA ASP A 248 11.45 -27.40 -11.65
C ASP A 248 12.31 -26.52 -10.72
N GLY A 249 13.60 -26.31 -11.05
CA GLY A 249 14.49 -25.48 -10.26
C GLY A 249 15.97 -25.87 -10.30
N ILE A 250 16.80 -25.01 -9.74
CA ILE A 250 18.25 -25.17 -9.67
C ILE A 250 18.68 -25.32 -8.21
N THR A 251 19.40 -26.39 -7.89
CA THR A 251 19.77 -26.74 -6.51
C THR A 251 21.21 -27.22 -6.43
N ASP A 252 22.01 -26.68 -5.50
CA ASP A 252 23.28 -27.29 -5.08
C ASP A 252 23.02 -28.29 -3.96
N TRP A 253 23.06 -29.57 -4.31
CA TRP A 253 22.79 -30.67 -3.35
C TRP A 253 23.87 -30.83 -2.28
N GLY A 254 25.02 -30.17 -2.42
CA GLY A 254 26.06 -30.21 -1.40
C GLY A 254 26.00 -29.06 -0.38
N SER A 255 25.18 -28.03 -0.60
CA SER A 255 24.86 -27.00 0.42
C SER A 255 23.38 -27.02 0.82
N GLY A 256 22.50 -27.57 -0.03
CA GLY A 256 21.04 -27.48 0.13
C GLY A 256 20.46 -26.16 -0.38
N GLU A 257 21.29 -25.28 -0.94
CA GLU A 257 20.85 -23.98 -1.46
C GLU A 257 20.15 -24.13 -2.82
N THR A 258 19.14 -23.29 -3.02
CA THR A 258 18.43 -23.17 -4.29
C THR A 258 18.79 -21.86 -4.95
N HIS A 259 18.92 -21.88 -6.27
CA HIS A 259 19.36 -20.73 -7.05
C HIS A 259 18.34 -20.40 -8.15
N THR A 260 18.43 -19.18 -8.65
CA THR A 260 17.74 -18.77 -9.88
C THR A 260 18.71 -18.85 -11.06
N ALA A 261 18.20 -18.86 -12.29
CA ALA A 261 19.06 -18.90 -13.48
C ALA A 261 19.98 -17.68 -13.55
N ILE A 262 19.45 -16.49 -13.23
CA ILE A 262 20.23 -15.25 -13.17
C ILE A 262 21.32 -15.32 -12.10
N ASP A 263 20.98 -15.80 -10.90
CA ASP A 263 21.93 -15.93 -9.79
C ASP A 263 23.09 -16.87 -10.12
N VAL A 264 22.80 -18.05 -10.70
CA VAL A 264 23.85 -18.97 -11.16
C VAL A 264 24.70 -18.37 -12.28
N THR A 265 24.10 -17.58 -13.16
CA THR A 265 24.82 -16.88 -14.24
C THR A 265 25.82 -15.87 -13.66
N VAL A 266 25.41 -15.11 -12.64
CA VAL A 266 26.31 -14.21 -11.88
C VAL A 266 27.42 -15.01 -11.19
N HIS A 267 27.09 -16.09 -10.49
CA HIS A 267 28.07 -16.94 -9.81
C HIS A 267 29.05 -17.65 -10.75
N ALA A 268 28.63 -17.94 -11.98
CA ALA A 268 29.49 -18.47 -13.03
C ALA A 268 30.47 -17.42 -13.59
N GLY A 269 30.36 -16.15 -13.18
CA GLY A 269 31.19 -15.04 -13.67
C GLY A 269 30.71 -14.48 -15.00
N VAL A 270 29.45 -14.70 -15.36
CA VAL A 270 28.86 -14.23 -16.61
C VAL A 270 28.06 -12.95 -16.33
N GLY A 271 28.58 -11.82 -16.81
CA GLY A 271 28.08 -10.48 -16.51
C GLY A 271 28.72 -9.88 -15.25
N ASP A 272 28.60 -8.55 -15.12
CA ASP A 272 29.08 -7.75 -13.99
C ASP A 272 28.01 -7.55 -12.89
N GLY A 273 26.83 -8.16 -13.04
CA GLY A 273 25.76 -8.11 -12.06
C GLY A 273 24.45 -8.74 -12.57
N VAL A 274 23.38 -8.57 -11.78
CA VAL A 274 22.06 -9.20 -12.02
C VAL A 274 21.47 -8.79 -13.38
N THR A 275 21.57 -7.52 -13.75
CA THR A 275 21.01 -6.99 -15.01
C THR A 275 21.74 -7.53 -16.25
N SER A 276 23.07 -7.53 -16.23
CA SER A 276 23.87 -8.04 -17.36
C SER A 276 23.79 -9.55 -17.48
N ALA A 277 23.67 -10.27 -16.37
CA ALA A 277 23.37 -11.70 -16.37
C ALA A 277 21.98 -12.00 -16.96
N ALA A 278 20.96 -11.19 -16.62
CA ALA A 278 19.62 -11.32 -17.21
C ALA A 278 19.61 -11.00 -18.71
N GLN A 279 20.35 -9.97 -19.14
CA GLN A 279 20.53 -9.66 -20.57
C GLN A 279 21.20 -10.81 -21.30
N TRP A 280 22.28 -11.35 -20.75
CA TRP A 280 22.99 -12.49 -21.36
C TRP A 280 22.07 -13.71 -21.51
N LEU A 281 21.20 -13.98 -20.53
CA LEU A 281 20.20 -15.03 -20.64
C LEU A 281 19.17 -14.73 -21.74
N CYS A 282 18.68 -13.49 -21.86
CA CYS A 282 17.79 -13.08 -22.94
C CYS A 282 18.42 -13.36 -24.31
N ASP A 283 19.68 -12.96 -24.49
CA ASP A 283 20.43 -13.16 -25.73
C ASP A 283 20.59 -14.66 -26.06
N ARG A 284 20.88 -15.49 -25.05
CA ARG A 284 21.00 -16.95 -25.21
C ARG A 284 19.68 -17.62 -25.56
N LEU A 285 18.59 -17.15 -24.96
CA LEU A 285 17.24 -17.67 -25.19
C LEU A 285 16.61 -17.13 -26.49
N GLY A 286 17.29 -16.20 -27.18
CA GLY A 286 16.73 -15.52 -28.36
C GLY A 286 15.48 -14.71 -28.03
N LYS A 287 15.35 -14.23 -26.79
CA LYS A 287 14.19 -13.47 -26.31
C LYS A 287 14.55 -12.01 -26.17
N ASP A 288 13.72 -11.15 -26.74
CA ASP A 288 13.87 -9.71 -26.58
C ASP A 288 13.55 -9.29 -25.15
N LYS A 289 14.36 -8.41 -24.57
CA LYS A 289 14.22 -7.99 -23.17
C LYS A 289 12.92 -7.22 -22.96
N GLU A 290 12.53 -6.38 -23.92
CA GLU A 290 11.26 -5.65 -23.94
C GLU A 290 10.06 -6.61 -23.97
N ALA A 291 10.15 -7.72 -24.72
CA ALA A 291 9.11 -8.74 -24.77
C ALA A 291 8.95 -9.50 -23.43
N LEU A 292 10.02 -9.58 -22.63
CA LEU A 292 9.99 -10.11 -21.27
C LEU A 292 9.63 -9.05 -20.21
N GLY A 293 9.31 -7.82 -20.65
CA GLY A 293 8.85 -6.72 -19.80
C GLY A 293 9.96 -5.86 -19.23
N TRP A 294 11.14 -5.83 -19.85
CA TRP A 294 12.17 -4.84 -19.55
C TRP A 294 11.68 -3.44 -19.92
N ILE A 295 11.85 -2.50 -19.01
CA ILE A 295 11.59 -1.08 -19.25
C ILE A 295 12.90 -0.35 -18.97
N ASP A 296 13.38 0.39 -19.97
CA ASP A 296 14.57 1.22 -19.81
C ASP A 296 14.30 2.34 -18.81
N LYS A 297 15.09 2.39 -17.73
CA LYS A 297 14.97 3.38 -16.64
C LYS A 297 15.25 4.81 -17.12
N GLY A 298 15.80 4.99 -18.33
CA GLY A 298 16.01 6.29 -18.97
C GLY A 298 14.97 6.64 -20.05
N ALA A 299 14.06 5.74 -20.40
CA ALA A 299 13.02 6.04 -21.38
C ALA A 299 11.87 6.80 -20.69
N PRO A 300 11.43 7.95 -21.22
CA PRO A 300 10.24 8.61 -20.71
C PRO A 300 9.05 7.65 -20.85
N LEU A 301 8.57 7.14 -19.72
CA LEU A 301 7.31 6.42 -19.63
C LEU A 301 6.18 7.42 -19.90
N MET A 302 5.91 7.69 -21.17
CA MET A 302 4.58 8.16 -21.54
C MET A 302 3.66 6.94 -21.51
N PRO A 303 2.72 6.84 -20.55
CA PRO A 303 1.60 5.92 -20.75
C PRO A 303 0.93 6.33 -22.07
N THR A 304 0.75 5.36 -22.96
CA THR A 304 0.06 5.61 -24.23
C THR A 304 -1.32 6.20 -23.95
N ALA A 305 -1.84 7.03 -24.86
CA ALA A 305 -3.19 7.59 -24.71
C ALA A 305 -4.22 6.48 -24.41
N ALA A 306 -4.07 5.29 -25.00
CA ALA A 306 -4.88 4.11 -24.72
C ALA A 306 -4.74 3.59 -23.27
N ALA A 307 -3.54 3.60 -22.69
CA ALA A 307 -3.32 3.23 -21.29
C ALA A 307 -3.92 4.25 -20.32
N ILE A 308 -3.85 5.55 -20.63
CA ILE A 308 -4.52 6.62 -19.87
C ILE A 308 -6.04 6.44 -19.98
N THR A 309 -6.58 6.23 -21.18
CA THR A 309 -8.01 5.97 -21.39
C THR A 309 -8.48 4.72 -20.65
N ALA A 310 -7.69 3.64 -20.64
CA ALA A 310 -8.02 2.42 -19.92
C ALA A 310 -7.99 2.59 -18.39
N LEU A 311 -7.04 3.37 -17.86
CA LEU A 311 -6.99 3.70 -16.43
C LEU A 311 -8.18 4.55 -15.99
N VAL A 312 -8.57 5.53 -16.82
CA VAL A 312 -9.71 6.42 -16.56
C VAL A 312 -11.04 5.70 -16.76
N ALA A 313 -11.09 4.66 -17.59
CA ALA A 313 -12.31 3.89 -17.90
C ALA A 313 -12.75 2.92 -16.77
N SER A 314 -12.04 2.81 -15.65
CA SER A 314 -12.48 1.96 -14.54
C SER A 314 -13.65 2.60 -13.77
N LYS A 315 -14.87 2.23 -14.20
CA LYS A 315 -16.18 2.23 -13.52
C LYS A 315 -16.50 3.41 -12.59
N ARG A 316 -16.98 4.51 -13.16
CA ARG A 316 -18.11 5.28 -12.61
C ARG A 316 -19.28 5.19 -13.59
N LYS A 317 -20.47 4.85 -13.09
CA LYS A 317 -21.73 5.10 -13.84
C LYS A 317 -21.77 6.61 -14.11
N PRO A 318 -22.22 7.10 -15.28
CA PRO A 318 -22.43 8.51 -15.47
C PRO A 318 -23.52 8.93 -14.49
N ILE A 319 -23.13 9.63 -13.42
CA ILE A 319 -24.04 10.50 -12.68
C ILE A 319 -24.38 11.59 -13.69
N ASP A 320 -25.66 11.92 -13.86
CA ASP A 320 -26.08 13.02 -14.72
C ASP A 320 -25.14 14.21 -14.52
N MET A 321 -24.48 14.56 -15.63
CA MET A 321 -23.15 15.15 -15.62
C MET A 321 -23.26 16.66 -15.36
N ILE A 322 -23.58 17.05 -14.13
CA ILE A 322 -23.39 18.42 -13.69
C ILE A 322 -21.89 18.67 -13.77
N ASN A 323 -21.47 19.53 -14.70
CA ASN A 323 -20.08 19.98 -14.75
C ASN A 323 -19.78 20.75 -13.44
N PRO A 324 -18.98 20.17 -12.53
CA PRO A 324 -18.75 20.77 -11.21
C PRO A 324 -17.84 21.99 -11.29
N PHE A 325 -17.26 22.26 -12.45
CA PHE A 325 -16.29 23.33 -12.66
C PHE A 325 -16.93 24.65 -13.11
N THR A 326 -18.26 24.72 -13.18
CA THR A 326 -18.96 26.00 -13.41
C THR A 326 -19.17 26.73 -12.10
N ALA A 327 -19.14 28.06 -12.13
CA ALA A 327 -19.41 28.85 -10.93
C ALA A 327 -20.82 28.63 -10.36
N ASP A 328 -21.80 28.34 -11.23
CA ASP A 328 -23.16 28.04 -10.82
C ASP A 328 -23.26 26.68 -10.12
N ALA A 329 -22.54 25.66 -10.63
CA ALA A 329 -22.45 24.37 -9.96
C ALA A 329 -21.71 24.44 -8.62
N ALA A 330 -20.68 25.29 -8.52
CA ALA A 330 -19.98 25.56 -7.26
C ALA A 330 -20.93 26.22 -6.24
N GLY A 331 -21.71 27.21 -6.68
CA GLY A 331 -22.76 27.85 -5.88
C GLY A 331 -22.24 28.68 -4.69
N GLY A 332 -23.10 29.53 -4.15
CA GLY A 332 -22.81 30.37 -2.99
C GLY A 332 -21.51 31.18 -3.12
N LEU A 333 -20.80 31.35 -1.99
CA LEU A 333 -19.53 32.07 -1.94
C LEU A 333 -18.45 31.45 -2.83
N MET A 334 -18.42 30.11 -2.95
CA MET A 334 -17.46 29.43 -3.81
C MET A 334 -17.68 29.82 -5.27
N GLY A 335 -18.93 29.85 -5.72
CA GLY A 335 -19.33 30.35 -7.04
C GLY A 335 -18.98 31.81 -7.27
N ASP A 336 -19.18 32.67 -6.26
CA ASP A 336 -18.81 34.10 -6.34
C ASP A 336 -17.29 34.29 -6.52
N ILE A 337 -16.48 33.56 -5.76
CA ILE A 337 -15.02 33.55 -5.90
C ILE A 337 -14.64 33.03 -7.28
N CYS A 338 -15.26 31.95 -7.76
CA CYS A 338 -14.99 31.43 -9.11
C CYS A 338 -15.24 32.46 -10.20
N ARG A 339 -16.41 33.15 -10.17
CA ARG A 339 -16.74 34.20 -11.14
C ARG A 339 -15.71 35.32 -11.11
N TRP A 340 -15.36 35.80 -9.93
CA TRP A 340 -14.35 36.85 -9.79
C TRP A 340 -12.97 36.44 -10.32
N ILE A 341 -12.53 35.19 -10.05
CA ILE A 341 -11.27 34.67 -10.60
C ILE A 341 -11.33 34.66 -12.14
N LEU A 342 -12.42 34.16 -12.72
CA LEU A 342 -12.58 34.07 -14.17
C LEU A 342 -12.63 35.45 -14.83
N ASP A 343 -13.35 36.40 -14.25
CA ASP A 343 -13.49 37.76 -14.79
C ASP A 343 -12.19 38.56 -14.73
N THR A 344 -11.34 38.27 -13.76
CA THR A 344 -10.05 38.95 -13.56
C THR A 344 -8.84 38.19 -14.12
N SER A 345 -9.06 37.02 -14.74
CA SER A 345 -8.02 36.20 -15.36
C SER A 345 -7.97 36.43 -16.87
N ARG A 346 -6.75 36.65 -17.40
CA ARG A 346 -6.54 36.81 -18.85
C ARG A 346 -6.89 35.54 -19.64
N ARG A 347 -6.59 34.37 -19.07
CA ARG A 347 -6.93 33.05 -19.59
C ARG A 347 -7.89 32.41 -18.60
N ARG A 348 -9.08 32.06 -19.06
CA ARG A 348 -10.19 31.63 -18.20
C ARG A 348 -10.20 30.12 -18.08
N SER A 349 -9.74 29.59 -16.95
CA SER A 349 -9.86 28.16 -16.63
C SER A 349 -10.87 27.97 -15.49
N PRO A 350 -12.09 27.50 -15.80
CA PRO A 350 -13.11 27.19 -14.79
C PRO A 350 -12.62 26.17 -13.76
N GLU A 351 -11.88 25.16 -14.20
CA GLU A 351 -11.36 24.09 -13.34
C GLU A 351 -10.38 24.64 -12.30
N LEU A 352 -9.43 25.49 -12.73
CA LEU A 352 -8.47 26.10 -11.81
C LEU A 352 -9.11 27.20 -10.94
N ALA A 353 -10.17 27.86 -11.42
CA ALA A 353 -10.94 28.81 -10.61
C ALA A 353 -11.68 28.09 -9.47
N VAL A 354 -12.34 26.95 -9.75
CA VAL A 354 -12.95 26.11 -8.72
C VAL A 354 -11.91 25.56 -7.75
N MET A 355 -10.75 25.11 -8.24
CA MET A 355 -9.65 24.69 -7.38
C MET A 355 -9.25 25.78 -6.36
N ALA A 356 -9.04 27.01 -6.84
CA ALA A 356 -8.67 28.14 -5.99
C ALA A 356 -9.79 28.51 -5.00
N ALA A 357 -11.06 28.46 -5.43
CA ALA A 357 -12.19 28.71 -4.55
C ALA A 357 -12.32 27.62 -3.46
N VAL A 358 -12.13 26.34 -3.81
CA VAL A 358 -12.09 25.23 -2.85
C VAL A 358 -10.93 25.39 -1.86
N ALA A 359 -9.75 25.81 -2.32
CA ALA A 359 -8.60 26.11 -1.47
C ALA A 359 -8.91 27.24 -0.48
N PHE A 360 -9.59 28.30 -0.94
CA PHE A 360 -10.05 29.39 -0.09
C PHE A 360 -10.99 28.88 1.00
N MET A 361 -12.02 28.11 0.64
CA MET A 361 -12.99 27.58 1.59
C MET A 361 -12.34 26.62 2.60
N SER A 362 -11.35 25.84 2.14
CA SER A 362 -10.54 24.95 2.96
C SER A 362 -9.75 25.70 4.03
N ALA A 363 -9.09 26.81 3.67
CA ALA A 363 -8.40 27.66 4.64
C ALA A 363 -9.39 28.39 5.57
N PHE A 364 -10.51 28.86 5.02
CA PHE A 364 -11.54 29.59 5.76
C PHE A 364 -12.24 28.73 6.81
N TYR A 365 -12.61 27.49 6.47
CA TYR A 365 -13.26 26.56 7.40
C TYR A 365 -12.28 25.65 8.16
N GLY A 366 -10.98 25.82 7.96
CA GLY A 366 -9.96 25.05 8.69
C GLY A 366 -10.24 25.06 10.19
N ARG A 367 -10.26 23.88 10.81
CA ARG A 367 -10.58 23.63 12.23
C ARG A 367 -12.04 23.86 12.66
N ARG A 368 -12.92 24.31 11.75
CA ARG A 368 -14.32 24.62 12.05
C ARG A 368 -15.29 23.53 11.61
N VAL A 369 -14.90 22.73 10.60
CA VAL A 369 -15.74 21.70 10.01
C VAL A 369 -14.99 20.40 9.81
N VAL A 370 -15.74 19.30 9.80
CA VAL A 370 -15.24 17.94 9.56
C VAL A 370 -16.03 17.35 8.40
N GLY A 371 -15.34 16.71 7.46
CA GLY A 371 -15.94 16.04 6.32
C GLY A 371 -16.52 14.66 6.67
N PRO A 372 -17.24 14.02 5.74
CA PRO A 372 -17.89 12.73 5.97
C PRO A 372 -16.96 11.57 6.35
N THR A 373 -15.66 11.70 6.06
CA THR A 373 -14.62 10.71 6.39
C THR A 373 -14.03 10.86 7.79
N GLY A 374 -14.49 11.85 8.58
CA GLY A 374 -13.91 12.19 9.88
C GLY A 374 -12.61 13.01 9.80
N CYS A 375 -12.12 13.30 8.58
CA CYS A 375 -11.02 14.25 8.35
C CYS A 375 -11.54 15.69 8.30
N GLY A 376 -10.72 16.65 8.72
CA GLY A 376 -10.97 18.07 8.48
C GLY A 376 -10.90 18.44 7.00
N VAL A 377 -11.11 19.72 6.69
CA VAL A 377 -11.03 20.25 5.31
C VAL A 377 -9.61 20.68 4.92
N ASN A 378 -8.59 19.93 5.32
CA ASN A 378 -7.18 20.14 4.96
C ASN A 378 -6.88 19.53 3.58
N LEU A 379 -6.94 20.33 2.52
CA LEU A 379 -6.91 19.81 1.15
C LEU A 379 -5.52 19.96 0.51
N TYR A 380 -5.10 18.93 -0.23
CA TYR A 380 -3.93 19.00 -1.11
C TYR A 380 -4.39 19.01 -2.55
N LEU A 381 -4.26 20.14 -3.22
CA LEU A 381 -4.81 20.41 -4.55
C LEU A 381 -3.68 20.68 -5.54
N ALA A 382 -3.73 20.02 -6.70
CA ALA A 382 -2.75 20.23 -7.77
C ALA A 382 -3.45 20.48 -9.11
N GLY A 383 -3.27 21.68 -9.63
CA GLY A 383 -3.73 22.10 -10.95
C GLY A 383 -2.71 21.72 -12.02
N ILE A 384 -3.04 20.79 -12.90
CA ILE A 384 -2.15 20.32 -13.96
C ILE A 384 -2.56 20.98 -15.29
N ALA A 385 -1.78 21.97 -15.72
CA ALA A 385 -2.10 22.76 -16.91
C ALA A 385 -0.84 23.08 -17.73
N GLY A 386 -0.97 23.00 -19.05
CA GLY A 386 0.13 23.25 -19.98
C GLY A 386 0.64 24.71 -19.93
N PRO A 387 1.82 24.98 -20.49
CA PRO A 387 2.31 26.35 -20.65
C PRO A 387 1.28 27.25 -21.36
N GLY A 388 1.05 28.46 -20.83
CA GLY A 388 0.13 29.43 -21.41
C GLY A 388 -1.35 29.24 -21.08
N PHE A 389 -1.72 28.28 -20.22
CA PHE A 389 -3.11 28.08 -19.75
C PHE A 389 -3.54 29.08 -18.67
N GLY A 390 -2.66 29.97 -18.22
CA GLY A 390 -2.97 30.97 -17.19
C GLY A 390 -3.07 30.42 -15.76
N LYS A 391 -2.38 29.31 -15.48
CA LYS A 391 -2.41 28.60 -14.19
C LYS A 391 -2.03 29.44 -12.96
N GLU A 392 -1.21 30.47 -13.16
CA GLU A 392 -0.77 31.38 -12.09
C GLU A 392 -1.91 32.29 -11.58
N ALA A 393 -2.83 32.71 -12.46
CA ALA A 393 -3.83 33.72 -12.10
C ALA A 393 -4.77 33.23 -10.97
N PRO A 394 -5.33 32.00 -11.01
CA PRO A 394 -6.13 31.48 -9.90
C PRO A 394 -5.40 31.43 -8.55
N LEU A 395 -4.11 31.05 -8.53
CA LEU A 395 -3.30 31.05 -7.30
C LEU A 395 -3.09 32.48 -6.76
N GLN A 396 -2.75 33.42 -7.63
CA GLN A 396 -2.59 34.83 -7.25
C GLN A 396 -3.91 35.43 -6.73
N ARG A 397 -5.04 35.05 -7.32
CA ARG A 397 -6.37 35.52 -6.91
C ARG A 397 -6.81 34.91 -5.58
N LEU A 398 -6.50 33.64 -5.30
CA LEU A 398 -6.68 33.06 -3.97
C LEU A 398 -5.96 33.89 -2.89
N VAL A 399 -4.67 34.17 -3.09
CA VAL A 399 -3.87 34.96 -2.14
C VAL A 399 -4.44 36.36 -1.98
N LYS A 400 -4.79 37.01 -3.10
CA LYS A 400 -5.39 38.34 -3.09
C LYS A 400 -6.74 38.37 -2.36
N ALA A 401 -7.61 37.40 -2.57
CA ALA A 401 -8.89 37.31 -1.89
C ALA A 401 -8.72 37.20 -0.36
N LEU A 402 -7.76 36.40 0.10
CA LEU A 402 -7.44 36.30 1.52
C LEU A 402 -6.85 37.60 2.08
N GLN A 403 -6.00 38.30 1.31
CA GLN A 403 -5.41 39.57 1.74
C GLN A 403 -6.44 40.69 1.81
N ASP A 404 -7.24 40.87 0.77
CA ASP A 404 -8.26 41.92 0.67
C ASP A 404 -9.40 41.71 1.69
N SER A 405 -9.56 40.47 2.19
CA SER A 405 -10.52 40.12 3.24
C SER A 405 -9.94 40.13 4.66
N ASP A 406 -8.75 40.73 4.88
CA ASP A 406 -8.05 40.79 6.16
C ASP A 406 -7.71 39.40 6.77
N MET A 407 -7.56 38.40 5.91
CA MET A 407 -7.21 37.02 6.24
C MET A 407 -5.81 36.62 5.75
N ALA A 408 -4.94 37.60 5.51
CA ALA A 408 -3.55 37.37 5.09
C ALA A 408 -2.78 36.46 6.09
N TYR A 409 -3.21 36.42 7.35
CA TYR A 409 -2.65 35.52 8.35
C TYR A 409 -2.83 34.03 8.00
N LEU A 410 -3.80 33.65 7.16
CA LEU A 410 -4.00 32.28 6.67
C LEU A 410 -3.04 31.90 5.53
N VAL A 411 -2.37 32.86 4.89
CA VAL A 411 -1.45 32.59 3.78
C VAL A 411 -0.06 32.23 4.34
N GLY A 412 0.48 31.09 3.90
CA GLY A 412 1.83 30.66 4.25
C GLY A 412 2.84 30.87 3.13
N ALA A 413 3.96 30.17 3.21
CA ALA A 413 5.06 30.33 2.27
C ALA A 413 4.72 29.76 0.88
N GLY A 414 5.22 30.41 -0.17
CA GLY A 414 5.09 29.96 -1.56
C GLY A 414 5.99 28.77 -1.90
N GLU A 415 6.99 28.48 -1.05
CA GLU A 415 7.85 27.29 -1.11
C GLU A 415 8.35 26.99 0.31
N VAL A 416 8.67 25.73 0.59
CA VAL A 416 9.27 25.32 1.87
C VAL A 416 10.51 24.45 1.64
N SER A 417 11.56 24.70 2.41
CA SER A 417 12.85 24.02 2.27
C SER A 417 12.97 22.70 3.06
N SER A 418 12.06 22.42 4.00
CA SER A 418 12.12 21.22 4.87
C SER A 418 10.84 20.97 5.67
N SER A 419 10.73 19.79 6.30
CA SER A 419 9.60 19.48 7.19
C SER A 419 9.54 20.39 8.42
N SER A 420 10.69 20.83 8.94
CA SER A 420 10.75 21.76 10.07
C SER A 420 10.27 23.17 9.70
N ALA A 421 10.38 23.57 8.42
CA ALA A 421 9.78 24.80 7.94
C ALA A 421 8.24 24.76 8.02
N ILE A 422 7.63 23.63 7.61
CA ILE A 422 6.18 23.39 7.74
C ILE A 422 5.77 23.43 9.21
N GLU A 423 6.53 22.76 10.08
CA GLU A 423 6.29 22.78 11.53
C GLU A 423 6.31 24.21 12.09
N LYS A 424 7.35 25.00 11.77
CA LYS A 424 7.48 26.39 12.22
C LYS A 424 6.36 27.29 11.69
N ILE A 425 5.82 27.00 10.49
CA ILE A 425 4.64 27.69 9.98
C ILE A 425 3.43 27.30 10.82
N LEU A 426 3.15 26.00 11.00
CA LEU A 426 1.96 25.52 11.71
C LEU A 426 1.94 25.91 13.19
N ARG A 427 3.09 25.96 13.87
CA ARG A 427 3.18 26.44 15.25
C ARG A 427 2.75 27.90 15.40
N ARG A 428 2.98 28.72 14.37
CA ARG A 428 2.52 30.13 14.33
C ARG A 428 1.11 30.26 13.78
N LYS A 429 0.74 29.38 12.84
CA LYS A 429 -0.48 29.43 12.03
C LYS A 429 -1.06 28.01 11.92
N PRO A 430 -1.84 27.55 12.91
CA PRO A 430 -2.38 26.19 12.92
C PRO A 430 -3.42 25.93 11.82
N VAL A 431 -3.89 27.00 11.16
CA VAL A 431 -4.64 26.96 9.89
C VAL A 431 -3.85 27.75 8.87
N VAL A 432 -3.49 27.12 7.76
CA VAL A 432 -2.68 27.77 6.72
C VAL A 432 -2.94 27.16 5.34
N VAL A 433 -2.99 28.02 4.32
CA VAL A 433 -2.88 27.61 2.92
C VAL A 433 -1.48 27.96 2.39
N LEU A 434 -0.82 26.98 1.78
CA LEU A 434 0.46 27.14 1.11
C LEU A 434 0.23 27.15 -0.41
N PRO A 435 0.32 28.33 -1.06
CA PRO A 435 0.19 28.46 -2.51
C PRO A 435 1.55 28.13 -3.17
N TRP A 436 1.76 26.89 -3.57
CA TRP A 436 3.00 26.45 -4.20
C TRP A 436 2.93 26.60 -5.71
N ASP A 437 3.70 27.54 -6.24
CA ASP A 437 3.93 27.54 -7.68
C ASP A 437 4.87 26.37 -8.04
N GLU A 438 4.66 25.79 -9.21
CA GLU A 438 5.48 24.69 -9.72
C GLU A 438 5.58 23.48 -8.77
N ILE A 439 4.46 23.05 -8.19
CA ILE A 439 4.39 21.88 -7.29
C ILE A 439 5.01 20.61 -7.89
N GLY A 440 5.10 20.53 -9.23
CA GLY A 440 5.80 19.45 -9.93
C GLY A 440 7.30 19.39 -9.64
N ASP A 441 7.96 20.52 -9.42
CA ASP A 441 9.41 20.55 -9.12
C ASP A 441 9.67 20.07 -7.69
N VAL A 442 8.73 20.33 -6.77
CA VAL A 442 8.74 19.71 -5.44
C VAL A 442 8.62 18.19 -5.56
N LEU A 443 7.80 17.67 -6.48
CA LEU A 443 7.65 16.23 -6.72
C LEU A 443 8.85 15.62 -7.47
N GLU A 444 9.40 16.32 -8.44
CA GLU A 444 10.58 15.91 -9.19
C GLU A 444 11.81 15.84 -8.28
N ALA A 445 11.98 16.83 -7.40
CA ALA A 445 13.01 16.82 -6.38
C ALA A 445 12.83 15.71 -5.31
N ILE A 446 11.62 15.17 -5.12
CA ILE A 446 11.41 13.95 -4.30
C ILE A 446 12.10 12.72 -4.91
N ASN A 447 12.28 12.69 -6.24
CA ASN A 447 12.74 11.52 -6.98
C ASN A 447 14.19 11.61 -7.48
N ALA A 448 14.84 12.76 -7.36
CA ALA A 448 16.22 12.95 -7.79
C ALA A 448 17.20 12.06 -6.98
N PRO A 449 18.03 11.22 -7.63
CA PRO A 449 19.03 10.40 -6.93
C PRO A 449 20.10 11.30 -6.31
N GLY A 450 20.32 11.18 -5.00
CA GLY A 450 21.46 11.82 -4.31
C GLY A 450 21.19 13.18 -3.68
N THR A 451 20.01 13.80 -3.85
CA THR A 451 19.66 15.03 -3.13
C THR A 451 18.83 14.75 -1.89
N GLY A 452 19.52 14.67 -0.75
CA GLY A 452 19.09 15.20 0.55
C GLY A 452 17.77 14.71 1.17
N ASN A 453 17.86 14.32 2.44
CA ASN A 453 16.82 13.97 3.41
C ASN A 453 15.57 14.91 3.51
N TRP A 454 15.43 15.94 2.68
CA TRP A 454 14.44 17.02 2.81
C TRP A 454 13.08 16.68 2.18
N ALA A 455 13.07 16.10 0.97
CA ALA A 455 11.84 15.86 0.22
C ALA A 455 11.06 14.66 0.79
N SER A 456 11.78 13.62 1.24
CA SER A 456 11.22 12.49 1.97
C SER A 456 10.60 12.92 3.31
N THR A 457 11.19 13.91 3.99
CA THR A 457 10.71 14.38 5.30
C THR A 457 9.51 15.32 5.17
N ILE A 458 9.44 16.19 4.16
CA ILE A 458 8.24 16.98 3.86
C ILE A 458 7.06 16.07 3.55
N ARG A 459 7.25 15.09 2.67
CA ARG A 459 6.21 14.10 2.33
C ARG A 459 5.68 13.39 3.57
N LYS A 460 6.57 12.89 4.43
CA LYS A 460 6.16 12.22 5.69
C LYS A 460 5.33 13.16 6.57
N ALA A 461 5.76 14.42 6.71
CA ALA A 461 5.04 15.42 7.49
C ALA A 461 3.65 15.71 6.88
N MET A 462 3.53 15.84 5.55
CA MET A 462 2.24 16.03 4.88
C MET A 462 1.29 14.85 5.12
N LEU A 463 1.75 13.61 4.98
CA LEU A 463 0.94 12.41 5.23
C LEU A 463 0.41 12.35 6.67
N GLU A 464 1.28 12.68 7.62
CA GLU A 464 0.96 12.70 9.05
C GLU A 464 -0.04 13.82 9.36
N LEU A 465 0.26 15.05 8.95
CA LEU A 465 -0.60 16.23 9.15
C LEU A 465 -1.99 16.03 8.55
N TYR A 466 -2.07 15.41 7.36
CA TYR A 466 -3.34 15.15 6.72
C TYR A 466 -4.27 14.31 7.61
N SER A 467 -3.69 13.31 8.28
CA SER A 467 -4.41 12.35 9.12
C SER A 467 -4.69 12.87 10.54
N LYS A 468 -4.09 13.99 10.95
CA LYS A 468 -4.24 14.60 12.28
C LYS A 468 -5.17 15.81 12.30
N SER A 469 -5.88 16.10 11.22
CA SER A 469 -6.71 17.30 11.08
C SER A 469 -7.85 17.46 12.09
N THR A 470 -8.27 16.36 12.73
CA THR A 470 -9.23 16.32 13.85
C THR A 470 -8.62 15.81 15.16
N GLY A 471 -7.29 15.62 15.19
CA GLY A 471 -6.55 15.09 16.32
C GLY A 471 -5.46 16.05 16.81
N VAL A 472 -4.39 15.48 17.37
CA VAL A 472 -3.24 16.24 17.89
C VAL A 472 -1.98 15.84 17.13
N TRP A 473 -1.21 16.82 16.72
CA TRP A 473 0.09 16.63 16.08
C TRP A 473 1.21 17.20 16.96
N PHE A 474 2.14 16.34 17.36
CA PHE A 474 3.19 16.69 18.33
C PHE A 474 4.44 17.30 17.66
N GLY A 475 4.57 17.18 16.34
CA GLY A 475 5.78 17.58 15.63
C GLY A 475 6.91 16.58 15.84
N LYS A 476 8.13 16.94 15.42
CA LYS A 476 9.32 16.11 15.65
C LYS A 476 9.99 16.50 16.97
N GLU A 477 10.32 15.49 17.76
CA GLU A 477 11.21 15.65 18.91
C GLU A 477 12.64 15.95 18.41
N THR A 478 13.24 17.01 18.95
CA THR A 478 14.62 17.40 18.63
C THR A 478 15.48 17.22 19.87
N ALA A 479 16.78 16.94 19.69
CA ALA A 479 17.75 16.80 20.79
C ALA A 479 17.98 18.07 21.64
N ASP A 480 17.25 19.14 21.34
CA ASP A 480 17.30 20.44 21.98
C ASP A 480 15.99 20.61 22.76
N GLU A 481 16.06 20.42 24.09
CA GLU A 481 14.88 20.39 24.99
C GLU A 481 14.08 21.71 24.97
N GLU A 482 14.73 22.85 24.64
CA GLU A 482 14.06 24.15 24.47
C GLU A 482 13.25 24.26 23.17
N ARG A 483 13.40 23.32 22.23
CA ARG A 483 12.71 23.31 20.92
C ARG A 483 11.51 22.37 20.85
N VAL A 484 11.16 21.68 21.93
CA VAL A 484 9.94 20.87 21.98
C VAL A 484 8.74 21.80 22.08
N GLY A 485 8.20 22.22 20.93
CA GLY A 485 7.04 23.10 20.90
C GLY A 485 5.77 22.36 21.31
N GLU A 486 4.83 23.09 21.93
CA GLU A 486 3.52 22.56 22.36
C GLU A 486 2.78 21.80 21.26
N PRO A 487 1.98 20.76 21.58
CA PRO A 487 1.21 20.02 20.60
C PRO A 487 0.24 20.91 19.81
N ILE A 488 0.15 20.69 18.49
CA ILE A 488 -0.78 21.41 17.63
C ILE A 488 -2.09 20.64 17.58
N HIS A 489 -3.16 21.24 18.10
CA HIS A 489 -4.50 20.66 18.07
C HIS A 489 -5.23 21.00 16.77
N CYS A 490 -5.73 19.97 16.09
CA CYS A 490 -6.43 20.03 14.81
C CYS A 490 -5.63 20.85 13.77
N PRO A 491 -4.40 20.47 13.39
CA PRO A 491 -3.67 21.18 12.35
C PRO A 491 -4.46 21.14 11.02
N SER A 492 -4.64 22.30 10.40
CA SER A 492 -5.29 22.44 9.10
C SER A 492 -4.31 23.01 8.09
N LEU A 493 -3.62 22.11 7.39
CA LEU A 493 -2.69 22.44 6.33
C LEU A 493 -3.36 22.21 4.98
N THR A 494 -3.55 23.28 4.23
CA THR A 494 -4.01 23.23 2.84
C THR A 494 -2.84 23.55 1.92
N ILE A 495 -2.63 22.74 0.90
CA ILE A 495 -1.61 22.98 -0.12
C ILE A 495 -2.35 23.10 -1.44
N VAL A 496 -2.07 24.15 -2.18
CA VAL A 496 -2.62 24.36 -3.51
C VAL A 496 -1.49 24.78 -4.41
N GLY A 497 -1.31 24.06 -5.50
CA GLY A 497 -0.26 24.39 -6.44
C GLY A 497 -0.61 24.08 -7.87
N THR A 498 0.19 24.59 -8.79
CA THR A 498 0.04 24.29 -10.22
C THR A 498 1.32 23.75 -10.80
N SER A 499 1.19 22.89 -11.80
CA SER A 499 2.32 22.31 -12.51
C SER A 499 1.97 22.05 -13.97
N THR A 500 2.99 21.87 -14.81
CA THR A 500 2.79 21.34 -16.16
C THR A 500 2.67 19.82 -16.11
N PRO A 501 1.97 19.19 -17.07
CA PRO A 501 1.94 17.74 -17.20
C PRO A 501 3.36 17.13 -17.21
N SER A 502 4.29 17.72 -17.97
CA SER A 502 5.65 17.21 -18.11
C SER A 502 6.40 17.13 -16.77
N ARG A 503 6.36 18.21 -15.97
CA ARG A 503 7.04 18.27 -14.66
C ARG A 503 6.33 17.41 -13.62
N PHE A 504 5.01 17.45 -13.61
CA PHE A 504 4.21 16.65 -12.69
C PHE A 504 4.39 15.14 -12.90
N TYR A 505 4.26 14.66 -14.14
CA TYR A 505 4.43 13.24 -14.47
C TYR A 505 5.91 12.82 -14.42
N GLY A 506 6.86 13.69 -14.77
CA GLY A 506 8.29 13.45 -14.59
C GLY A 506 8.69 13.29 -13.12
N GLY A 507 8.01 13.98 -12.21
CA GLY A 507 8.18 13.90 -10.77
C GLY A 507 7.33 12.84 -10.06
N LEU A 508 6.63 11.96 -10.78
CA LEU A 508 5.90 10.85 -10.17
C LEU A 508 6.73 9.56 -10.22
N SER A 509 7.00 8.97 -9.05
CA SER A 509 7.58 7.64 -8.92
C SER A 509 6.56 6.61 -8.47
N GLU A 510 6.84 5.33 -8.72
CA GLU A 510 6.07 4.19 -8.21
C GLU A 510 5.92 4.22 -6.67
N LYS A 511 6.91 4.82 -5.98
CA LYS A 511 6.87 5.06 -4.53
C LYS A 511 5.79 6.07 -4.14
N ASN A 512 5.56 7.12 -4.92
CA ASN A 512 4.51 8.12 -4.65
C ASN A 512 3.09 7.54 -4.82
N LEU A 513 2.95 6.50 -5.64
CA LEU A 513 1.68 5.81 -5.87
C LEU A 513 1.37 4.77 -4.78
N SER A 514 2.39 4.12 -4.23
CA SER A 514 2.24 3.06 -3.21
C SER A 514 2.18 3.59 -1.77
N ASP A 515 2.79 4.74 -1.46
CA ASP A 515 2.85 5.31 -0.09
C ASP A 515 1.61 6.13 0.32
N GLY A 516 0.62 6.24 -0.56
CA GLY A 516 -0.64 6.94 -0.29
C GLY A 516 -0.54 8.48 -0.31
N PHE A 517 0.59 9.05 -0.74
CA PHE A 517 0.75 10.49 -0.92
C PHE A 517 -0.16 11.02 -2.03
N VAL A 518 -0.11 10.39 -3.22
CA VAL A 518 -0.99 10.73 -4.35
C VAL A 518 -2.47 10.53 -3.99
N ALA A 519 -2.79 9.54 -3.15
CA ALA A 519 -4.16 9.27 -2.71
C ALA A 519 -4.78 10.39 -1.84
N ARG A 520 -3.96 11.28 -1.26
CA ARG A 520 -4.41 12.45 -0.46
C ARG A 520 -4.49 13.74 -1.29
N MET A 521 -4.07 13.70 -2.54
CA MET A 521 -4.10 14.84 -3.45
C MET A 521 -5.32 14.77 -4.36
N VAL A 522 -5.87 15.95 -4.69
CA VAL A 522 -6.89 16.12 -5.72
C VAL A 522 -6.22 16.78 -6.92
N PHE A 523 -6.21 16.06 -8.04
CA PHE A 523 -5.67 16.54 -9.30
C PHE A 523 -6.79 17.14 -10.14
N ILE A 524 -6.56 18.36 -10.62
CA ILE A 524 -7.53 19.10 -11.43
C ILE A 524 -6.80 19.51 -12.71
N ALA A 525 -7.30 19.06 -13.85
CA ALA A 525 -6.76 19.40 -15.15
C ALA A 525 -7.84 20.08 -15.99
N PRO A 526 -7.53 21.21 -16.67
CA PRO A 526 -8.45 21.81 -17.61
C PRO A 526 -8.80 20.84 -18.74
N SER A 527 -10.09 20.78 -19.07
CA SER A 527 -10.62 19.93 -20.15
C SER A 527 -10.18 20.44 -21.52
N ASP A 528 -10.16 21.76 -21.65
CA ASP A 528 -9.87 22.49 -22.88
C ASP A 528 -8.78 23.55 -22.66
N ARG A 529 -8.14 23.98 -23.75
CA ARG A 529 -7.20 25.10 -23.72
C ARG A 529 -7.97 26.44 -23.65
N PRO A 530 -7.75 27.27 -22.61
CA PRO A 530 -8.42 28.57 -22.43
C PRO A 530 -8.10 29.65 -23.46
#